data_AF-A0A969UQS1-F1
#
_entry.id   AF-A0A969UQS1-F1
#
_cell.length_a   1.000
_cell.length_b   1.000
_cell.length_c   1.000
_cell.angle_alpha   90.00
_cell.angle_beta   90.00
_cell.angle_gamma   90.00
#
_symmetry.space_group_name_H-M   'P 1'
#
loop_
_entity.id
_entity.type
_entity.pdbx_description
1 polymer ?
#
loop_
_entity_poly.entity_id
_entity_poly.type
_entity_poly.pdbx_seq_one_letter_code
_entity_poly.pdbx_strand_id
1 'polypeptide(L)'
;MQWQIREDNTIPLNLQVDDVFLLWVKSEVQHPVIALILPWQNVTLDQESQKIWLRELRILMDAIRAKVRQQYLKGAKLPKVAEIREQLLSNLVERYLSQHNADWQLMKDLESLLDLAISTDSIIYCISS
;
A
#
# COMPACT_ATOMS: atom_id res chain seq x y z
N MET A 1 8.81 -9.82 7.36
CA MET A 1 8.27 -9.16 8.59
C MET A 1 6.77 -9.39 8.71
N GLN A 2 6.24 -9.68 9.89
CA GLN A 2 4.80 -9.87 10.13
C GLN A 2 4.20 -8.62 10.77
N TRP A 3 3.20 -8.01 10.12
CA TRP A 3 2.42 -6.89 10.65
C TRP A 3 1.09 -7.40 11.17
N GLN A 4 0.75 -7.07 12.41
CA GLN A 4 -0.42 -7.67 13.07
C GLN A 4 -1.20 -6.66 13.90
N ILE A 5 -2.52 -6.74 13.84
CA ILE A 5 -3.43 -6.14 14.82
C ILE A 5 -3.78 -7.22 15.84
N ARG A 6 -3.61 -6.92 17.13
CA ARG A 6 -4.03 -7.81 18.22
C ARG A 6 -5.16 -7.16 18.99
N GLU A 7 -6.34 -7.76 18.93
CA GLU A 7 -7.45 -7.47 19.84
C GLU A 7 -7.63 -8.65 20.79
N ASP A 8 -7.88 -8.36 22.07
CA ASP A 8 -8.08 -9.40 23.08
C ASP A 8 -9.24 -10.32 22.67
N ASN A 9 -9.00 -11.64 22.67
CA ASN A 9 -9.94 -12.70 22.29
C ASN A 9 -10.34 -12.82 20.80
N THR A 10 -9.61 -12.22 19.87
CA THR A 10 -9.84 -12.41 18.42
C THR A 10 -8.64 -13.04 17.71
N ILE A 11 -8.89 -13.56 16.48
CA ILE A 11 -7.81 -14.05 15.61
C ILE A 11 -7.00 -12.83 15.17
N PRO A 12 -5.68 -12.77 15.44
CA PRO A 12 -4.86 -11.64 15.02
C PRO A 12 -4.88 -11.55 13.49
N LEU A 13 -5.22 -10.37 12.98
CA LEU A 13 -5.16 -10.12 11.54
C LEU A 13 -3.69 -9.86 11.18
N ASN A 14 -3.12 -10.74 10.36
CA ASN A 14 -1.70 -10.78 10.07
C ASN A 14 -1.46 -10.52 8.58
N LEU A 15 -0.52 -9.63 8.28
CA LEU A 15 0.01 -9.40 6.94
C LEU A 15 1.50 -9.73 6.94
N GLN A 16 1.90 -10.65 6.07
CA GLN A 16 3.32 -10.87 5.82
C GLN A 16 3.82 -9.83 4.82
N VAL A 17 4.74 -9.00 5.26
CA VAL A 17 5.40 -7.98 4.44
C VAL A 17 6.86 -8.40 4.28
N ASP A 18 7.30 -8.65 3.05
CA ASP A 18 8.70 -9.04 2.83
C ASP A 18 9.66 -7.84 2.95
N ASP A 19 10.93 -8.16 3.21
CA ASP A 19 11.95 -7.15 3.48
C ASP A 19 12.34 -6.38 2.22
N VAL A 20 12.19 -7.00 1.03
CA VAL A 20 12.49 -6.36 -0.27
C VAL A 20 11.50 -5.23 -0.53
N PHE A 21 10.22 -5.48 -0.28
CA PHE A 21 9.15 -4.49 -0.33
C PHE A 21 9.42 -3.32 0.63
N LEU A 22 9.75 -3.59 1.89
CA LEU A 22 10.01 -2.54 2.88
C LEU A 22 11.21 -1.67 2.49
N LEU A 23 12.28 -2.28 2.00
CA LEU A 23 13.46 -1.56 1.50
C LEU A 23 13.12 -0.72 0.28
N TRP A 24 12.30 -1.24 -0.63
CA TRP A 24 11.82 -0.51 -1.79
C TRP A 24 10.95 0.69 -1.37
N VAL A 25 9.94 0.51 -0.52
CA VAL A 25 9.10 1.62 -0.02
C VAL A 25 9.95 2.71 0.63
N LYS A 26 10.94 2.33 1.45
CA LYS A 26 11.87 3.28 2.06
C LYS A 26 12.70 4.06 1.04
N SER A 27 13.02 3.45 -0.11
CA SER A 27 13.74 4.12 -1.19
C SER A 27 12.87 5.13 -1.96
N GLU A 28 11.57 4.87 -2.04
CA GLU A 28 10.59 5.73 -2.74
C GLU A 28 10.05 6.85 -1.84
N VAL A 29 9.97 6.62 -0.52
CA VAL A 29 9.34 7.52 0.44
C VAL A 29 10.35 8.08 1.44
N GLN A 30 10.54 9.40 1.45
CA GLN A 30 11.53 10.09 2.30
C GLN A 30 11.00 10.54 3.68
N HIS A 31 9.89 9.98 4.14
CA HIS A 31 9.30 10.38 5.42
C HIS A 31 9.97 9.65 6.61
N PRO A 32 10.43 10.34 7.67
CA PRO A 32 11.20 9.73 8.77
C PRO A 32 10.52 8.55 9.45
N VAL A 33 9.20 8.62 9.66
CA VAL A 33 8.39 7.53 10.24
C VAL A 33 8.45 6.24 9.43
N ILE A 34 8.57 6.33 8.10
CA ILE A 34 8.72 5.16 7.23
C ILE A 34 10.08 4.52 7.46
N ALA A 35 11.11 5.34 7.66
CA ALA A 35 12.46 4.87 7.94
C ALA A 35 12.62 4.19 9.32
N LEU A 36 11.65 4.37 10.24
CA LEU A 36 11.64 3.68 11.54
C LEU A 36 11.32 2.20 11.43
N ILE A 37 10.65 1.77 10.35
CA ILE A 37 10.40 0.36 10.11
C ILE A 37 11.54 -0.20 9.28
N LEU A 38 12.48 -0.84 9.96
CA LEU A 38 13.53 -1.60 9.31
C LEU A 38 13.16 -3.08 9.28
N PRO A 39 13.52 -3.78 8.19
CA PRO A 39 13.65 -5.22 8.25
C PRO A 39 14.45 -5.60 9.52
N TRP A 40 14.01 -6.63 10.24
CA TRP A 40 14.70 -7.14 11.44
C TRP A 40 14.52 -6.34 12.74
N GLN A 41 13.60 -5.37 12.79
CA GLN A 41 13.26 -4.67 14.04
C GLN A 41 11.82 -4.90 14.45
N ASN A 42 11.59 -5.16 15.75
CA ASN A 42 10.24 -5.16 16.29
C ASN A 42 9.82 -3.71 16.57
N VAL A 43 8.74 -3.24 15.95
CA VAL A 43 8.26 -1.86 16.05
C VAL A 43 6.76 -1.87 16.31
N THR A 44 6.29 -0.90 17.09
CA THR A 44 4.86 -0.65 17.29
C THR A 44 4.51 0.64 16.55
N LEU A 45 3.46 0.60 15.73
CA LEU A 45 2.93 1.78 15.05
C LEU A 45 1.78 2.35 15.86
N ASP A 46 2.02 3.49 16.49
CA ASP A 46 0.95 4.27 17.11
C ASP A 46 0.04 4.88 16.04
N GLN A 47 -1.09 5.46 16.47
CA GLN A 47 -2.08 5.99 15.54
C GLN A 47 -1.53 7.04 14.57
N GLU A 48 -0.64 7.92 15.04
CA GLU A 48 -0.05 8.96 14.20
C GLU A 48 0.90 8.34 13.17
N SER A 49 1.70 7.36 13.56
CA SER A 49 2.56 6.61 12.65
C SER A 49 1.75 5.83 11.61
N GLN A 50 0.63 5.21 12.01
CA GLN A 50 -0.30 4.51 11.11
C GLN A 50 -0.89 5.47 10.07
N LYS A 51 -1.35 6.67 10.48
CA LYS A 51 -1.89 7.69 9.56
C LYS A 51 -0.84 8.17 8.57
N ILE A 52 0.39 8.37 9.03
CA ILE A 52 1.51 8.76 8.17
C ILE A 52 1.80 7.65 7.15
N TRP A 53 1.93 6.40 7.61
CA TRP A 53 2.12 5.25 6.73
C TRP A 53 1.05 5.14 5.67
N LEU A 54 -0.22 5.24 6.07
CA LEU A 54 -1.35 5.20 5.15
C LEU A 54 -1.30 6.33 4.11
N ARG A 55 -0.99 7.56 4.55
CA ARG A 55 -0.87 8.71 3.66
C ARG A 55 0.23 8.50 2.62
N GLU A 56 1.42 8.14 3.06
CA GLU A 56 2.56 7.95 2.15
C GLU A 56 2.34 6.77 1.20
N LEU A 57 1.74 5.67 1.69
CA LEU A 57 1.39 4.52 0.87
C LEU A 57 0.41 4.91 -0.24
N ARG A 58 -0.63 5.70 0.08
CA ARG A 58 -1.60 6.20 -0.92
C ARG A 58 -0.94 7.09 -1.97
N ILE A 59 -0.05 7.99 -1.55
CA ILE A 59 0.73 8.84 -2.47
C ILE A 59 1.56 7.97 -3.44
N LEU A 60 2.23 6.94 -2.91
CA LEU A 60 3.02 6.01 -3.72
C LEU A 60 2.14 5.22 -4.70
N MET A 61 1.02 4.67 -4.24
CA MET A 61 0.07 3.94 -5.08
C MET A 61 -0.48 4.82 -6.21
N ASP A 62 -0.81 6.08 -5.92
CA ASP A 62 -1.30 7.03 -6.92
C ASP A 62 -0.23 7.42 -7.92
N ALA A 63 1.03 7.58 -7.50
CA ALA A 63 2.15 7.82 -8.41
C ALA A 63 2.34 6.64 -9.39
N ILE A 64 2.25 5.40 -8.92
CA ILE A 64 2.34 4.19 -9.74
C ILE A 64 1.15 4.10 -10.71
N ARG A 65 -0.08 4.32 -10.23
CA ARG A 65 -1.28 4.39 -11.09
C ARG A 65 -1.12 5.44 -12.19
N ALA A 66 -0.66 6.65 -11.83
CA ALA A 66 -0.45 7.73 -12.79
C ALA A 66 0.56 7.35 -13.87
N LYS A 67 1.67 6.69 -13.50
CA LYS A 67 2.69 6.22 -14.45
C LYS A 67 2.13 5.22 -15.46
N VAL A 68 1.38 4.21 -15.01
CA VAL A 68 0.74 3.21 -15.90
C VAL A 68 -0.35 3.86 -16.75
N ARG A 69 -1.15 4.75 -16.15
CA ARG A 69 -2.19 5.50 -16.85
C ARG A 69 -1.61 6.32 -18.01
N GLN A 70 -0.47 6.98 -17.82
CA GLN A 70 0.22 7.72 -18.88
C GLN A 70 0.69 6.82 -20.03
N GLN A 71 1.04 5.56 -19.76
CA GLN A 71 1.40 4.61 -20.83
C GLN A 71 0.19 4.30 -21.71
N TYR A 72 -0.98 4.04 -21.12
CA TYR A 72 -2.21 3.80 -21.88
C TYR A 72 -2.69 5.03 -22.64
N LEU A 73 -2.56 6.23 -22.07
CA LEU A 73 -2.92 7.48 -22.77
C LEU A 73 -2.07 7.74 -24.02
N LYS A 74 -0.80 7.33 -24.02
CA LYS A 74 0.10 7.50 -25.18
C LYS A 74 -0.10 6.43 -26.27
N GLY A 75 -0.55 5.23 -25.90
CA GLY A 75 -0.58 4.07 -26.80
C GLY A 75 -1.95 3.55 -27.23
N ALA A 76 -3.03 3.91 -26.53
CA ALA A 76 -4.36 3.32 -26.77
C ALA A 76 -5.32 4.25 -27.52
N LYS A 77 -6.11 3.68 -28.44
CA LYS A 77 -7.31 4.35 -28.96
C LYS A 77 -8.39 4.31 -27.89
N LEU A 78 -8.65 5.45 -27.24
CA LEU A 78 -9.60 5.55 -26.14
C LEU A 78 -10.97 6.10 -26.60
N PRO A 79 -12.07 5.74 -25.90
CA PRO A 79 -13.37 6.33 -26.14
C PRO A 79 -13.36 7.86 -26.02
N LYS A 80 -14.19 8.54 -26.83
CA LYS A 80 -14.35 10.00 -26.76
C LYS A 80 -15.19 10.44 -25.55
N VAL A 81 -16.13 9.59 -25.13
CA VAL A 81 -16.98 9.84 -23.95
C VAL A 81 -16.12 9.80 -22.70
N ALA A 82 -16.11 10.89 -21.93
CA ALA A 82 -15.20 11.07 -20.80
C ALA A 82 -15.40 10.00 -19.71
N GLU A 83 -16.64 9.75 -19.29
CA GLU A 83 -16.94 8.77 -18.23
C GLU A 83 -16.49 7.36 -18.61
N ILE A 84 -16.83 6.91 -19.83
CA ILE A 84 -16.44 5.59 -20.33
C ILE A 84 -14.92 5.47 -20.46
N ARG A 85 -14.25 6.54 -20.91
CA ARG A 85 -12.79 6.59 -21.00
C ARG A 85 -12.14 6.45 -19.62
N GLU A 86 -12.65 7.18 -18.63
CA GLU A 86 -12.12 7.12 -17.27
C GLU A 86 -12.30 5.74 -16.64
N GLN A 87 -13.50 5.18 -16.76
CA GLN A 87 -13.78 3.83 -16.27
C GLN A 87 -12.91 2.78 -16.95
N LEU A 88 -12.74 2.85 -18.28
CA LEU A 88 -11.89 1.94 -19.03
C LEU A 88 -10.41 2.09 -18.62
N LEU A 89 -9.91 3.31 -18.51
CA LEU A 89 -8.53 3.57 -18.07
C LEU A 89 -8.28 3.01 -16.67
N SER A 90 -9.19 3.24 -15.73
CA SER A 90 -9.09 2.69 -14.38
C SER A 90 -8.98 1.17 -14.41
N ASN A 91 -9.85 0.49 -15.18
CA ASN A 91 -9.85 -0.96 -15.29
C ASN A 91 -8.57 -1.51 -15.96
N LEU A 92 -8.05 -0.82 -16.98
CA LEU A 92 -6.81 -1.21 -17.67
C LEU A 92 -5.60 -1.06 -16.75
N VAL A 93 -5.50 0.07 -16.04
CA VAL A 93 -4.43 0.32 -15.07
C VAL A 93 -4.45 -0.73 -13.96
N GLU A 94 -5.61 -0.99 -13.37
CA GLU A 94 -5.75 -1.95 -12.28
C GLU A 94 -5.37 -3.38 -12.73
N ARG A 95 -5.81 -3.77 -13.93
CA ARG A 95 -5.44 -5.07 -14.52
C ARG A 95 -3.94 -5.17 -14.77
N TYR A 96 -3.34 -4.13 -15.34
CA TYR A 96 -1.91 -4.11 -15.60
C TYR A 96 -1.11 -4.25 -14.31
N LEU A 97 -1.44 -3.45 -13.28
CA LEU A 97 -0.75 -3.48 -12.00
C LEU A 97 -0.89 -4.84 -11.32
N SER A 98 -2.09 -5.42 -11.31
CA SER A 98 -2.34 -6.75 -10.74
C SER A 98 -1.56 -7.87 -11.45
N GLN A 99 -1.20 -7.70 -12.73
CA GLN A 99 -0.49 -8.71 -13.52
C GLN A 99 1.03 -8.52 -13.55
N HIS A 100 1.50 -7.28 -13.43
CA HIS A 100 2.90 -6.93 -13.70
C HIS A 100 3.64 -6.30 -12.52
N ASN A 101 2.93 -5.94 -11.45
CA ASN A 101 3.53 -5.41 -10.25
C ASN A 101 3.26 -6.37 -9.08
N ALA A 102 4.27 -7.17 -8.73
CA ALA A 102 4.18 -8.19 -7.69
C ALA A 102 3.76 -7.61 -6.33
N ASP A 103 4.17 -6.36 -6.06
CA ASP A 103 3.92 -5.67 -4.80
C ASP A 103 2.57 -4.94 -4.78
N TRP A 104 1.83 -4.90 -5.89
CA TRP A 104 0.56 -4.16 -5.97
C TRP A 104 -0.49 -4.71 -5.01
N GLN A 105 -0.63 -6.04 -4.94
CA GLN A 105 -1.57 -6.66 -4.01
C GLN A 105 -1.14 -6.43 -2.56
N LEU A 106 0.15 -6.55 -2.28
CA LEU A 106 0.72 -6.30 -0.95
C LEU A 106 0.45 -4.86 -0.48
N MET A 107 0.58 -3.87 -1.36
CA MET A 107 0.23 -2.47 -1.04
C MET A 107 -1.25 -2.31 -0.69
N LYS A 108 -2.16 -2.97 -1.42
CA LYS A 108 -3.61 -2.89 -1.13
C LYS A 108 -3.96 -3.58 0.18
N ASP A 109 -3.32 -4.70 0.48
CA ASP A 109 -3.51 -5.41 1.74
C ASP A 109 -2.98 -4.58 2.91
N LEU A 110 -1.82 -3.93 2.74
CA LEU A 110 -1.25 -3.02 3.73
C LEU A 110 -2.09 -1.76 3.93
N GLU A 111 -2.61 -1.17 2.85
CA GLU A 111 -3.56 -0.04 2.92
C GLU A 111 -4.79 -0.44 3.74
N SER A 112 -5.38 -1.61 3.45
CA SER A 112 -6.56 -2.12 4.15
C SER A 112 -6.28 -2.40 5.63
N LEU A 113 -5.10 -2.94 5.96
CA LEU A 113 -4.66 -3.17 7.34
C LEU A 113 -4.55 -1.85 8.12
N LEU A 114 -3.93 -0.83 7.52
CA LEU A 114 -3.75 0.49 8.12
C LEU A 114 -5.10 1.21 8.31
N ASP A 115 -5.96 1.20 7.29
CA ASP A 115 -7.32 1.76 7.38
C ASP A 115 -8.12 1.08 8.49
N LEU A 116 -8.06 -0.26 8.57
CA LEU A 116 -8.73 -1.03 9.62
C LEU A 116 -8.23 -0.59 10.99
N ALA A 117 -6.91 -0.63 11.22
CA ALA A 117 -6.31 -0.24 12.50
C ALA A 117 -6.69 1.18 12.93
N ILE A 118 -6.72 2.13 12.00
CA ILE A 118 -7.14 3.50 12.29
C ILE A 118 -8.64 3.57 12.61
N SER A 119 -9.48 2.84 11.87
CA SER A 119 -10.94 2.86 12.07
C SER A 119 -11.39 2.20 13.37
N THR A 120 -10.61 1.27 13.91
CA THR A 120 -10.90 0.55 15.15
C THR A 120 -10.09 1.05 16.34
N ASP A 121 -9.33 2.14 16.17
CA ASP A 121 -8.38 2.66 17.15
C ASP A 121 -7.33 1.61 17.62
N SER A 122 -7.04 0.61 16.79
CA SER A 122 -6.12 -0.48 17.09
C SER A 122 -4.67 -0.12 16.73
N ILE A 123 -3.73 -0.81 17.38
CA ILE A 123 -2.28 -0.65 17.19
C ILE A 123 -1.75 -1.81 16.34
N ILE A 124 -0.89 -1.48 15.38
CA ILE A 124 -0.15 -2.46 14.58
C ILE A 124 1.21 -2.76 15.23
N TYR A 125 1.48 -4.04 15.41
CA TYR A 125 2.78 -4.55 15.81
C TYR A 125 3.49 -5.13 14.59
N CYS A 126 4.68 -4.63 14.29
CA CYS A 126 5.54 -5.15 13.23
C CYS A 126 6.59 -6.04 13.88
N ILE A 127 6.50 -7.35 13.67
CA ILE A 127 7.37 -8.38 14.26
C ILE A 127 8.31 -8.93 13.19
N SER A 128 9.61 -8.94 13.47
CA SER A 128 10.56 -9.73 12.70
C SER A 128 10.54 -11.18 13.18
N SER A 129 10.46 -12.10 12.21
CA SER A 129 10.68 -13.54 12.41
C SER A 129 12.17 -13.88 12.37
#